data_AF-A0A1G3RW64-F1
#
_entry.id   AF-A0A1G3RW64-F1
#
_cell.length_a   1.000
_cell.length_b   1.000
_cell.length_c   1.000
_cell.angle_alpha   90.00
_cell.angle_beta   90.00
_cell.angle_gamma   90.00
#
_symmetry.space_group_name_H-M   'P 1'
#
loop_
_entity.id
_entity.type
_entity.pdbx_description
1 polymer ?
#
loop_
_entity_poly.entity_id
_entity_poly.type
_entity_poly.pdbx_seq_one_letter_code
_entity_poly.pdbx_strand_id
1 'polypeptide(L)'
;MYALITDAYVDAGFVLVFPGFRAHGTVNGVAAEGQAFVDAYDNGSYLMPIYYARDLLHLVEDLDSLNSVPWSKVGGGYTADTDVRVDLTKIHLVGHSNAGDAILTALAVSGEDSTISNVITSADIWSGCFPTRYGQVEAYYPMQTSSEAFQAGTGSLVWNATDTPTAGGSANPNFVHGWPADWMANSTTETDINNEFAAWKSGWQNGYINKTVKEALTIKYGQMVTTLNGYVEGETGITVGNVGGETIAITDGAAVGDLTTVVVTIDPTLKAKLDAVSAVNYPEYLVDESILFQFSDRDYYSWPELNEGLRDEINALDGNAHSVKYAGHTHELKLSTRAWYRNAGAVVSTSLFPTADLNGYTTAIDRGVTLASTGTFPAS
;
A
#
# COMPACT_ATOMS: atom_id res chain seq x y z
N MET A 1 -7.37 14.57 3.43
CA MET A 1 -6.04 13.94 3.51
C MET A 1 -5.19 14.43 2.36
N TYR A 2 -5.49 14.06 1.11
CA TYR A 2 -4.71 14.50 -0.05
C TYR A 2 -4.57 16.02 -0.16
N ALA A 3 -5.60 16.81 0.18
CA ALA A 3 -5.49 18.27 0.23
C ALA A 3 -4.34 18.78 1.14
N LEU A 4 -4.13 18.19 2.32
CA LEU A 4 -3.05 18.60 3.23
C LEU A 4 -1.67 18.25 2.66
N ILE A 5 -1.56 17.10 1.99
CA ILE A 5 -0.34 16.69 1.31
C ILE A 5 -0.07 17.66 0.15
N THR A 6 -1.08 17.90 -0.69
CA THR A 6 -1.02 18.84 -1.82
C THR A 6 -0.59 20.23 -1.36
N ASP A 7 -1.24 20.79 -0.34
CA ASP A 7 -0.92 22.11 0.19
C ASP A 7 0.54 22.16 0.68
N ALA A 8 1.02 21.13 1.37
CA ALA A 8 2.40 21.09 1.85
C ALA A 8 3.44 21.10 0.72
N TYR A 9 3.23 20.34 -0.36
CA TYR A 9 4.12 20.38 -1.52
C TYR A 9 4.02 21.71 -2.29
N VAL A 10 2.82 22.28 -2.45
CA VAL A 10 2.63 23.59 -3.09
C VAL A 10 3.33 24.69 -2.28
N ASP A 11 3.14 24.71 -0.96
CA ASP A 11 3.77 25.67 -0.05
C ASP A 11 5.30 25.52 -0.03
N ALA A 12 5.81 24.31 -0.25
CA ALA A 12 7.23 24.03 -0.44
C ALA A 12 7.76 24.45 -1.83
N GLY A 13 6.91 24.93 -2.74
CA GLY A 13 7.28 25.46 -4.04
C GLY A 13 7.25 24.45 -5.18
N PHE A 14 6.67 23.26 -4.99
CA PHE A 14 6.51 22.27 -6.05
C PHE A 14 5.30 22.59 -6.95
N VAL A 15 5.43 22.26 -8.22
CA VAL A 15 4.27 22.12 -9.12
C VAL A 15 3.76 20.69 -8.97
N LEU A 16 2.52 20.52 -8.51
CA LEU A 16 1.89 19.19 -8.46
C LEU A 16 1.10 18.92 -9.73
N VAL A 17 1.33 17.73 -10.28
CA VAL A 17 0.62 17.21 -11.44
C VAL A 17 0.06 15.85 -11.05
N PHE A 18 -1.24 15.67 -11.25
CA PHE A 18 -1.91 14.41 -10.94
C PHE A 18 -2.15 13.64 -12.23
N PRO A 19 -1.74 12.37 -12.33
CA PRO A 19 -2.11 11.54 -13.46
C PRO A 19 -3.63 11.40 -13.51
N GLY A 20 -4.20 11.57 -14.70
CA GLY A 20 -5.58 11.23 -14.97
C GLY A 20 -5.73 9.72 -15.04
N PHE A 21 -5.61 9.03 -13.90
CA PHE A 21 -5.72 7.58 -13.85
C PHE A 21 -7.01 7.13 -14.52
N ARG A 22 -6.89 6.18 -15.44
CA ARG A 22 -8.03 5.57 -16.12
C ARG A 22 -9.07 5.15 -15.09
N ALA A 23 -10.35 5.35 -15.41
CA ALA A 23 -11.52 5.09 -14.57
C ALA A 23 -11.67 5.90 -13.27
N HIS A 24 -10.67 6.67 -12.84
CA HIS A 24 -10.70 7.36 -11.53
C HIS A 24 -10.77 8.89 -11.64
N GLY A 25 -11.15 9.40 -12.80
CA GLY A 25 -11.30 10.84 -13.06
C GLY A 25 -12.72 11.25 -13.40
N THR A 26 -12.99 12.53 -13.25
CA THR A 26 -14.14 13.19 -13.87
C THR A 26 -13.65 14.51 -14.46
N VAL A 27 -13.77 14.67 -15.77
CA VAL A 27 -13.37 15.89 -16.48
C VAL A 27 -14.64 16.58 -16.95
N ASN A 28 -14.88 17.80 -16.47
CA ASN A 28 -16.08 18.59 -16.81
C ASN A 28 -17.41 17.85 -16.58
N GLY A 29 -17.49 17.05 -15.51
CA GLY A 29 -18.68 16.25 -15.19
C GLY A 29 -18.82 14.96 -16.00
N VAL A 30 -17.87 14.66 -16.89
CA VAL A 30 -17.82 13.40 -17.66
C VAL A 30 -16.83 12.45 -16.98
N ALA A 31 -17.28 11.25 -16.63
CA ALA A 31 -16.42 10.22 -16.06
C ALA A 31 -15.29 9.87 -17.05
N ALA A 32 -14.07 9.69 -16.52
CA ALA A 32 -12.94 9.23 -17.32
C ALA A 32 -13.21 7.83 -17.89
N GLU A 33 -12.71 7.58 -19.10
CA GLU A 33 -12.77 6.26 -19.71
C GLU A 33 -11.94 5.24 -18.90
N GLY A 34 -12.17 3.95 -19.15
CA GLY A 34 -11.41 2.87 -18.53
C GLY A 34 -12.12 2.16 -17.39
N GLN A 35 -13.41 2.43 -17.12
CA GLN A 35 -14.19 1.70 -16.10
C GLN A 35 -14.11 0.18 -16.27
N ALA A 36 -14.06 -0.32 -17.51
CA ALA A 36 -13.86 -1.73 -17.80
C ALA A 36 -12.55 -2.31 -17.20
N PHE A 37 -11.49 -1.51 -17.05
CA PHE A 37 -10.26 -1.94 -16.38
C PHE A 37 -10.43 -2.06 -14.87
N VAL A 38 -11.20 -1.17 -14.24
CA VAL A 38 -11.52 -1.29 -12.81
C VAL A 38 -12.41 -2.51 -12.59
N ASP A 39 -13.46 -2.66 -13.39
CA ASP A 39 -14.37 -3.80 -13.33
C ASP A 39 -13.62 -5.14 -13.54
N ALA A 40 -12.55 -5.10 -14.33
CA ALA A 40 -11.71 -6.25 -14.61
C ALA A 40 -10.65 -6.52 -13.52
N TYR A 41 -9.80 -5.54 -13.23
CA TYR A 41 -8.47 -5.72 -12.64
C TYR A 41 -8.27 -5.04 -11.28
N ASP A 42 -9.31 -4.44 -10.70
CA ASP A 42 -9.26 -3.86 -9.35
C ASP A 42 -8.96 -4.94 -8.28
N ASN A 43 -9.62 -4.90 -7.12
CA ASN A 43 -9.32 -5.81 -6.03
C ASN A 43 -9.48 -7.31 -6.40
N GLY A 44 -10.08 -7.65 -7.54
CA GLY A 44 -10.18 -9.03 -8.04
C GLY A 44 -8.82 -9.71 -8.23
N SER A 45 -7.87 -9.05 -8.89
CA SER A 45 -6.53 -9.61 -9.20
C SER A 45 -5.36 -8.79 -8.68
N TYR A 46 -5.61 -7.60 -8.12
CA TYR A 46 -4.58 -6.67 -7.68
C TYR A 46 -3.61 -6.23 -8.80
N LEU A 47 -4.08 -6.25 -10.05
CA LEU A 47 -3.28 -5.81 -11.21
C LEU A 47 -3.53 -4.33 -11.58
N MET A 48 -4.55 -3.69 -11.01
CA MET A 48 -4.86 -2.28 -11.28
C MET A 48 -3.65 -1.32 -11.14
N PRO A 49 -2.77 -1.46 -10.12
CA PRO A 49 -1.59 -0.59 -10.00
C PRO A 49 -0.64 -0.61 -11.20
N ILE A 50 -0.59 -1.69 -11.98
CA ILE A 50 0.23 -1.77 -13.20
C ILE A 50 -0.31 -0.80 -14.27
N TYR A 51 -1.64 -0.67 -14.36
CA TYR A 51 -2.26 0.28 -15.28
C TYR A 51 -2.08 1.72 -14.79
N TYR A 52 -2.08 1.95 -13.48
CA TYR A 52 -1.72 3.25 -12.91
C TYR A 52 -0.27 3.63 -13.20
N ALA A 53 0.67 2.67 -13.10
CA ALA A 53 2.07 2.90 -13.46
C ALA A 53 2.21 3.31 -14.92
N ARG A 54 1.47 2.66 -15.83
CA ARG A 54 1.43 3.05 -17.25
C ARG A 54 0.91 4.47 -17.46
N ASP A 55 -0.20 4.82 -16.81
CA ASP A 55 -0.78 6.16 -16.93
C ASP A 55 0.16 7.23 -16.33
N LEU A 56 0.89 6.88 -15.26
CA LEU A 56 1.92 7.71 -14.66
C LEU A 56 3.12 7.92 -15.61
N LEU A 57 3.63 6.85 -16.24
CA LEU A 57 4.75 6.95 -17.18
C LEU A 57 4.41 7.80 -18.41
N HIS A 58 3.18 7.68 -18.94
CA HIS A 58 2.72 8.58 -19.99
C HIS A 58 2.68 10.04 -19.52
N LEU A 59 2.18 10.30 -18.30
CA LEU A 59 2.21 11.65 -17.74
C LEU A 59 3.64 12.18 -17.65
N VAL A 60 4.58 11.38 -17.14
CA VAL A 60 5.98 11.75 -16.97
C VAL A 60 6.60 12.16 -18.31
N GLU A 61 6.37 11.39 -19.37
CA GLU A 61 6.87 11.74 -20.71
C GLU A 61 6.28 13.04 -21.26
N ASP A 62 5.03 13.37 -20.91
CA ASP A 62 4.34 14.56 -21.40
C ASP A 62 4.60 15.82 -20.53
N LEU A 63 5.44 15.75 -19.48
CA LEU A 63 5.68 16.89 -18.57
C LEU A 63 6.33 18.10 -19.25
N ASP A 64 7.09 17.90 -20.34
CA ASP A 64 7.73 18.97 -21.09
C ASP A 64 6.72 19.96 -21.71
N SER A 65 5.52 19.45 -22.02
CA SER A 65 4.41 20.24 -22.55
C SER A 65 3.97 21.35 -21.60
N LEU A 66 4.17 21.21 -20.29
CA LEU A 66 3.81 22.22 -19.27
C LEU A 66 4.59 23.53 -19.45
N ASN A 67 5.83 23.44 -19.95
CA ASN A 67 6.65 24.63 -20.25
C ASN A 67 6.19 25.36 -21.52
N SER A 68 5.30 24.75 -22.31
CA SER A 68 4.72 25.34 -23.52
C SER A 68 3.30 25.90 -23.29
N VAL A 69 2.74 25.72 -22.09
CA VAL A 69 1.40 26.23 -21.76
C VAL A 69 1.42 27.76 -21.67
N PRO A 70 0.49 28.46 -22.34
CA PRO A 70 0.39 29.92 -22.23
C PRO A 70 -0.30 30.31 -20.91
N TRP A 71 0.43 30.23 -19.80
CA TRP A 71 -0.09 30.40 -18.44
C TRP A 71 -0.84 31.73 -18.24
N SER A 72 -0.47 32.80 -18.96
CA SER A 72 -1.19 34.09 -18.93
C SER A 72 -2.66 33.98 -19.39
N LYS A 73 -3.03 32.90 -20.08
CA LYS A 73 -4.37 32.65 -20.64
C LYS A 73 -5.17 31.60 -19.87
N VAL A 74 -4.55 30.90 -18.91
CA VAL A 74 -5.18 29.78 -18.18
C VAL A 74 -6.08 30.28 -17.03
N GLY A 75 -5.96 31.56 -16.64
CA GLY A 75 -6.63 32.11 -15.45
C GLY A 75 -5.86 31.78 -14.17
N GLY A 76 -6.30 32.29 -13.01
CA GLY A 76 -5.65 32.01 -11.72
C GLY A 76 -4.58 33.02 -11.26
N GLY A 77 -4.49 34.18 -11.92
CA GLY A 77 -3.62 35.29 -11.48
C GLY A 77 -2.24 35.34 -12.13
N TYR A 78 -1.92 34.41 -13.03
CA TYR A 78 -0.71 34.45 -13.85
C TYR A 78 -0.77 35.60 -14.86
N THR A 79 0.29 36.40 -14.91
CA THR A 79 0.44 37.60 -15.76
C THR A 79 1.41 37.39 -16.91
N ALA A 80 2.29 36.38 -16.83
CA ALA A 80 3.20 35.99 -17.89
C ALA A 80 3.15 34.47 -18.13
N ASP A 81 3.41 34.06 -19.38
CA ASP A 81 3.54 32.63 -19.74
C ASP A 81 4.74 31.96 -19.07
N THR A 82 5.60 32.72 -18.39
CA THR A 82 6.76 32.22 -17.65
C THR A 82 6.54 32.14 -16.15
N ASP A 83 5.35 32.48 -15.65
CA ASP A 83 5.05 32.46 -14.21
C ASP A 83 5.10 31.05 -13.63
N VAL A 84 4.89 30.04 -14.47
CA VAL A 84 5.13 28.63 -14.14
C VAL A 84 6.19 28.09 -15.10
N ARG A 85 7.28 27.57 -14.54
CA ARG A 85 8.29 26.81 -15.28
C ARG A 85 8.61 25.55 -14.49
N VAL A 86 8.43 24.40 -15.12
CA VAL A 86 8.76 23.11 -14.52
C VAL A 86 10.22 22.78 -14.81
N ASP A 87 10.95 22.42 -13.75
CA ASP A 87 12.31 21.90 -13.84
C ASP A 87 12.24 20.39 -14.08
N LEU A 88 12.37 19.98 -15.34
CA LEU A 88 12.31 18.56 -15.73
C LEU A 88 13.53 17.76 -15.24
N THR A 89 14.54 18.40 -14.64
CA THR A 89 15.65 17.70 -13.99
C THR A 89 15.34 17.27 -12.56
N LYS A 90 14.14 17.59 -12.06
CA LYS A 90 13.68 17.35 -10.68
C LYS A 90 12.26 16.81 -10.67
N ILE A 91 12.09 15.60 -11.17
CA ILE A 91 10.79 14.92 -11.22
C ILE A 91 10.68 14.02 -9.99
N HIS A 92 9.68 14.28 -9.16
CA HIS A 92 9.47 13.55 -7.92
C HIS A 92 8.10 12.86 -7.93
N LEU A 93 8.08 11.58 -7.59
CA LEU A 93 6.85 10.82 -7.46
C LEU A 93 6.37 10.82 -6.01
N VAL A 94 5.07 10.99 -5.80
CA VAL A 94 4.46 10.92 -4.46
C VAL A 94 3.21 10.09 -4.56
N GLY A 95 3.07 9.07 -3.71
CA GLY A 95 1.96 8.14 -3.79
C GLY A 95 1.54 7.63 -2.43
N HIS A 96 0.26 7.27 -2.34
CA HIS A 96 -0.33 6.68 -1.16
C HIS A 96 -1.04 5.37 -1.51
N SER A 97 -1.03 4.38 -0.60
CA SER A 97 -1.78 3.13 -0.75
C SER A 97 -1.36 2.39 -2.04
N ASN A 98 -2.32 2.01 -2.89
CA ASN A 98 -2.07 1.36 -4.19
C ASN A 98 -1.17 2.17 -5.14
N ALA A 99 -1.05 3.49 -4.94
CA ALA A 99 -0.10 4.28 -5.72
C ALA A 99 1.37 3.95 -5.38
N GLY A 100 1.66 3.36 -4.21
CA GLY A 100 3.00 2.88 -3.89
C GLY A 100 3.48 1.79 -4.85
N ASP A 101 2.62 0.81 -5.14
CA ASP A 101 2.89 -0.25 -6.13
C ASP A 101 3.02 0.33 -7.55
N ALA A 102 2.16 1.28 -7.89
CA ALA A 102 2.25 1.99 -9.17
C ALA A 102 3.58 2.75 -9.33
N ILE A 103 4.05 3.43 -8.27
CA ILE A 103 5.33 4.15 -8.26
C ILE A 103 6.49 3.17 -8.39
N LEU A 104 6.55 2.11 -7.57
CA LEU A 104 7.63 1.13 -7.68
C LEU A 104 7.67 0.47 -9.05
N THR A 105 6.50 0.18 -9.63
CA THR A 105 6.41 -0.35 -10.99
C THR A 105 6.89 0.66 -12.03
N ALA A 106 6.54 1.94 -11.88
CA ALA A 106 7.00 2.99 -12.79
C ALA A 106 8.52 3.13 -12.72
N LEU A 107 9.11 3.22 -11.52
CA LEU A 107 10.55 3.29 -11.30
C LEU A 107 11.27 2.11 -11.94
N ALA A 108 10.83 0.87 -11.65
CA ALA A 108 11.44 -0.33 -12.20
C ALA A 108 11.39 -0.41 -13.74
N VAL A 109 10.42 0.26 -14.38
CA VAL A 109 10.29 0.31 -15.85
C VAL A 109 11.00 1.52 -16.46
N SER A 110 11.09 2.63 -15.73
CA SER A 110 11.76 3.86 -16.16
C SER A 110 13.25 3.89 -15.88
N GLY A 111 13.76 2.93 -15.09
CA GLY A 111 15.16 2.82 -14.70
C GLY A 111 16.09 2.44 -15.85
N GLU A 112 17.14 1.67 -15.53
CA GLU A 112 18.22 1.34 -16.45
C GLU A 112 17.74 0.83 -17.83
N ASP A 113 18.35 1.36 -18.90
CA ASP A 113 18.05 1.05 -20.31
C ASP A 113 16.63 1.41 -20.80
N SER A 114 15.86 2.19 -20.03
CA SER A 114 14.56 2.68 -20.46
C SER A 114 14.63 3.71 -21.59
N THR A 115 13.58 3.79 -22.40
CA THR A 115 13.41 4.81 -23.44
C THR A 115 12.66 6.05 -22.96
N ILE A 116 12.32 6.11 -21.66
CA ILE A 116 11.69 7.26 -21.03
C ILE A 116 12.69 8.42 -21.03
N SER A 117 12.26 9.56 -21.55
CA SER A 117 13.07 10.78 -21.74
C SER A 117 13.17 11.60 -20.45
N ASN A 118 12.08 11.66 -19.69
CA ASN A 118 11.98 12.44 -18.46
C ASN A 118 12.33 11.56 -17.25
N VAL A 119 13.55 11.72 -16.75
CA VAL A 119 14.11 10.89 -15.66
C VAL A 119 13.49 11.27 -14.32
N ILE A 120 12.98 10.27 -13.61
CA ILE A 120 12.48 10.42 -12.24
C ILE A 120 13.68 10.51 -11.28
N THR A 121 13.64 11.48 -10.37
CA THR A 121 14.73 11.76 -9.43
C THR A 121 14.54 11.08 -8.08
N SER A 122 13.28 11.04 -7.59
CA SER A 122 12.98 10.45 -6.30
C SER A 122 11.51 10.04 -6.18
N ALA A 123 11.22 9.21 -5.17
CA ALA A 123 9.88 8.81 -4.81
C ALA A 123 9.61 8.91 -3.29
N ASP A 124 8.41 9.36 -2.93
CA ASP A 124 7.88 9.36 -1.57
C ASP A 124 6.60 8.53 -1.49
N ILE A 125 6.68 7.37 -0.86
CA ILE A 125 5.64 6.35 -0.82
C ILE A 125 5.06 6.26 0.58
N TRP A 126 3.80 6.67 0.72
CA TRP A 126 3.04 6.68 1.96
C TRP A 126 2.12 5.46 2.06
N SER A 127 2.26 4.64 3.09
CA SER A 127 1.43 3.46 3.33
C SER A 127 1.27 2.61 2.06
N GLY A 128 2.39 2.36 1.37
CA GLY A 128 2.37 1.70 0.06
C GLY A 128 1.84 0.26 0.12
N CYS A 129 0.89 -0.07 -0.76
CA CYS A 129 0.30 -1.40 -0.91
C CYS A 129 1.02 -2.21 -1.99
N PHE A 130 2.29 -2.55 -1.79
CA PHE A 130 3.14 -3.19 -2.81
C PHE A 130 3.66 -4.61 -2.51
N PRO A 131 3.05 -5.46 -1.64
CA PRO A 131 3.40 -6.87 -1.65
C PRO A 131 3.19 -7.48 -3.04
N THR A 132 3.81 -8.64 -3.28
CA THR A 132 3.51 -9.45 -4.47
C THR A 132 2.01 -9.68 -4.62
N ARG A 133 1.54 -9.95 -5.84
CA ARG A 133 0.10 -10.15 -6.12
C ARG A 133 -0.56 -11.18 -5.20
N TYR A 134 0.14 -12.29 -4.95
CA TYR A 134 -0.32 -13.31 -4.01
C TYR A 134 -0.13 -12.89 -2.54
N GLY A 135 0.90 -12.12 -2.19
CA GLY A 135 1.04 -11.52 -0.86
C GLY A 135 -0.13 -10.60 -0.50
N GLN A 136 -0.65 -9.84 -1.47
CA GLN A 136 -1.86 -9.02 -1.28
C GLN A 136 -3.12 -9.88 -1.06
N VAL A 137 -3.25 -11.00 -1.79
CA VAL A 137 -4.31 -12.00 -1.55
C VAL A 137 -4.20 -12.58 -0.14
N GLU A 138 -2.98 -12.94 0.25
CA GLU A 138 -2.68 -13.65 1.50
C GLU A 138 -2.80 -12.77 2.74
N ALA A 139 -2.66 -11.46 2.59
CA ALA A 139 -2.80 -10.53 3.70
C ALA A 139 -4.16 -9.83 3.75
N TYR A 140 -4.56 -9.13 2.68
CA TYR A 140 -5.59 -8.10 2.79
C TYR A 140 -6.98 -8.67 3.05
N TYR A 141 -7.38 -9.72 2.32
CA TYR A 141 -8.72 -10.28 2.45
C TYR A 141 -8.89 -11.11 3.73
N PRO A 142 -7.91 -11.92 4.16
CA PRO A 142 -7.91 -12.52 5.49
C PRO A 142 -8.03 -11.47 6.60
N MET A 143 -7.22 -10.40 6.56
CA MET A 143 -7.30 -9.32 7.55
C MET A 143 -8.67 -8.64 7.60
N GLN A 144 -9.39 -8.56 6.48
CA GLN A 144 -10.74 -7.99 6.42
C GLN A 144 -11.85 -8.92 6.92
N THR A 145 -11.66 -10.24 6.80
CA THR A 145 -12.77 -11.21 6.90
C THR A 145 -12.55 -12.37 7.86
N SER A 146 -11.38 -12.43 8.51
CA SER A 146 -11.03 -13.51 9.43
C SER A 146 -10.41 -12.96 10.71
N SER A 147 -11.08 -13.20 11.84
CA SER A 147 -10.49 -12.97 13.16
C SER A 147 -9.26 -13.87 13.43
N GLU A 148 -9.15 -15.01 12.74
CA GLU A 148 -7.94 -15.85 12.80
C GLU A 148 -6.72 -15.15 12.18
N ALA A 149 -6.88 -14.13 11.34
CA ALA A 149 -5.76 -13.43 10.73
C ALA A 149 -5.04 -12.45 11.68
N PHE A 150 -5.68 -12.06 12.80
CA PHE A 150 -5.15 -11.00 13.67
C PHE A 150 -5.29 -11.26 15.19
N GLN A 151 -5.91 -12.37 15.60
CA GLN A 151 -6.00 -12.75 17.01
C GLN A 151 -4.94 -13.79 17.38
N ALA A 152 -4.48 -13.78 18.62
CA ALA A 152 -3.49 -14.70 19.16
C ALA A 152 -4.08 -16.04 19.60
N GLY A 153 -3.24 -17.06 19.60
CA GLY A 153 -3.50 -18.35 20.22
C GLY A 153 -4.27 -19.37 19.37
N THR A 154 -4.73 -20.42 20.03
CA THR A 154 -5.59 -21.48 19.48
C THR A 154 -6.78 -21.66 20.43
N GLY A 155 -7.98 -21.99 19.95
CA GLY A 155 -9.17 -22.15 20.78
C GLY A 155 -9.90 -20.84 21.00
N SER A 156 -9.67 -20.22 22.16
CA SER A 156 -10.21 -18.90 22.46
C SER A 156 -9.28 -17.85 21.90
N LEU A 157 -9.38 -17.59 20.60
CA LEU A 157 -8.66 -16.50 19.94
C LEU A 157 -8.92 -15.17 20.64
N VAL A 158 -7.84 -14.49 21.03
CA VAL A 158 -7.86 -13.20 21.74
C VAL A 158 -6.96 -12.23 21.01
N TRP A 159 -7.48 -11.04 20.74
CA TRP A 159 -6.68 -9.96 20.19
C TRP A 159 -5.77 -9.37 21.28
N ASN A 160 -4.47 -9.35 21.03
CA ASN A 160 -3.45 -8.72 21.87
C ASN A 160 -2.31 -8.08 21.03
N ALA A 161 -2.61 -7.78 19.75
CA ALA A 161 -1.66 -7.31 18.74
C ALA A 161 -0.49 -8.24 18.39
N THR A 162 -0.50 -9.50 18.85
CA THR A 162 0.53 -10.51 18.55
C THR A 162 -0.12 -11.84 18.13
N ASP A 163 0.69 -12.80 17.67
CA ASP A 163 0.26 -14.16 17.37
C ASP A 163 0.19 -15.05 18.63
N THR A 164 0.89 -14.65 19.70
CA THR A 164 1.18 -15.47 20.87
C THR A 164 0.24 -15.14 22.03
N PRO A 165 -0.44 -16.13 22.63
CA PRO A 165 -1.38 -15.88 23.72
C PRO A 165 -0.67 -15.47 25.02
N THR A 166 -1.27 -14.57 25.79
CA THR A 166 -0.70 -14.06 27.06
C THR A 166 -0.68 -15.08 28.19
N ALA A 167 -1.56 -16.09 28.16
CA ALA A 167 -1.73 -17.08 29.23
C ALA A 167 -0.98 -18.42 28.98
N GLY A 168 -0.04 -18.44 28.04
CA GLY A 168 0.58 -19.68 27.54
C GLY A 168 -0.33 -20.44 26.58
N GLY A 169 0.28 -21.23 25.70
CA GLY A 169 -0.41 -21.89 24.59
C GLY A 169 0.42 -21.82 23.31
N SER A 170 -0.09 -22.43 22.25
CA SER A 170 0.53 -22.33 20.93
C SER A 170 0.20 -20.97 20.29
N ALA A 171 1.16 -20.40 19.56
CA ALA A 171 0.89 -19.25 18.69
C ALA A 171 -0.13 -19.63 17.60
N ASN A 172 -0.90 -18.64 17.14
CA ASN A 172 -1.83 -18.83 16.04
C ASN A 172 -1.05 -19.08 14.74
N PRO A 173 -1.18 -20.26 14.08
CA PRO A 173 -0.42 -20.58 12.87
C PRO A 173 -0.86 -19.79 11.64
N ASN A 174 -2.01 -19.12 11.69
CA ASN A 174 -2.61 -18.40 10.56
C ASN A 174 -2.63 -16.88 10.79
N PHE A 175 -1.87 -16.40 11.77
CA PHE A 175 -1.72 -14.98 12.05
C PHE A 175 -1.00 -14.29 10.89
N VAL A 176 -1.56 -13.16 10.46
CA VAL A 176 -1.03 -12.31 9.39
C VAL A 176 -0.46 -11.03 9.99
N HIS A 177 -1.27 -10.25 10.72
CA HIS A 177 -0.85 -9.00 11.32
C HIS A 177 -1.68 -8.65 12.56
N GLY A 178 -1.04 -8.05 13.56
CA GLY A 178 -1.67 -7.80 14.87
C GLY A 178 -2.68 -6.66 14.88
N TRP A 179 -2.73 -5.85 13.84
CA TRP A 179 -3.54 -4.63 13.81
C TRP A 179 -4.57 -4.70 12.68
N PRO A 180 -5.80 -5.15 12.96
CA PRO A 180 -6.91 -5.02 12.03
C PRO A 180 -7.22 -3.55 11.77
N ALA A 181 -7.94 -3.25 10.69
CA ALA A 181 -8.45 -1.91 10.41
C ALA A 181 -9.15 -1.31 11.64
N ASP A 182 -8.87 -0.04 11.94
CA ASP A 182 -9.34 0.61 13.16
C ASP A 182 -10.86 0.79 13.22
N TRP A 183 -11.53 0.77 12.06
CA TRP A 183 -12.98 0.83 11.94
C TRP A 183 -13.67 -0.51 12.23
N MET A 184 -12.94 -1.63 12.32
CA MET A 184 -13.57 -2.92 12.58
C MET A 184 -14.34 -2.86 13.89
N ALA A 185 -13.68 -2.48 14.99
CA ALA A 185 -14.29 -2.45 16.31
C ALA A 185 -14.65 -1.03 16.75
N ASN A 186 -15.84 -0.86 17.34
CA ASN A 186 -16.23 0.41 17.92
C ASN A 186 -15.68 0.62 19.34
N SER A 187 -15.25 -0.46 19.96
CA SER A 187 -14.68 -0.50 21.30
C SER A 187 -13.49 0.45 21.47
N THR A 188 -13.24 0.85 22.71
CA THR A 188 -12.15 1.79 23.06
C THR A 188 -11.05 1.14 23.88
N THR A 189 -11.31 0.01 24.53
CA THR A 189 -10.31 -0.74 25.32
C THR A 189 -10.05 -2.12 24.72
N GLU A 190 -8.90 -2.71 25.06
CA GLU A 190 -8.53 -4.08 24.67
C GLU A 190 -9.51 -5.15 25.20
N THR A 191 -10.07 -4.94 26.40
CA THR A 191 -11.09 -5.85 26.94
C THR A 191 -12.38 -5.76 26.14
N ASP A 192 -12.80 -4.55 25.78
CA ASP A 192 -14.04 -4.34 25.04
C ASP A 192 -13.97 -4.90 23.61
N ILE A 193 -12.84 -4.72 22.92
CA ILE A 193 -12.67 -5.28 21.56
C ILE A 193 -12.72 -6.81 21.56
N ASN A 194 -12.12 -7.46 22.55
CA ASN A 194 -12.19 -8.92 22.67
C ASN A 194 -13.63 -9.41 22.94
N ASN A 195 -14.40 -8.67 23.73
CA ASN A 195 -15.83 -8.93 23.92
C ASN A 195 -16.63 -8.71 22.64
N GLU A 196 -16.31 -7.67 21.86
CA GLU A 196 -16.95 -7.36 20.59
C GLU A 196 -16.68 -8.45 19.54
N PHE A 197 -15.43 -8.88 19.39
CA PHE A 197 -15.06 -10.00 18.52
C PHE A 197 -15.75 -11.32 18.94
N ALA A 198 -15.84 -11.60 20.23
CA ALA A 198 -16.58 -12.76 20.73
C ALA A 198 -18.09 -12.67 20.44
N ALA A 199 -18.67 -11.47 20.54
CA ALA A 199 -20.08 -11.24 20.21
C ALA A 199 -20.34 -11.42 18.71
N TRP A 200 -19.45 -10.95 17.84
CA TRP A 200 -19.58 -11.13 16.38
C TRP A 200 -19.54 -12.61 15.96
N LYS A 201 -18.80 -13.44 16.69
CA LYS A 201 -18.80 -14.92 16.51
C LYS A 201 -20.17 -15.56 16.70
N SER A 202 -21.05 -14.93 17.47
CA SER A 202 -22.38 -15.47 17.81
C SER A 202 -23.56 -14.65 17.28
N GLY A 203 -23.31 -13.51 16.62
CA GLY A 203 -24.32 -12.52 16.21
C GLY A 203 -24.63 -12.45 14.70
N TRP A 204 -25.34 -11.40 14.28
CA TRP A 204 -25.72 -11.18 12.87
C TRP A 204 -24.52 -10.84 11.96
N GLN A 205 -23.41 -10.36 12.53
CA GLN A 205 -22.14 -10.11 11.83
C GLN A 205 -21.34 -11.38 11.55
N ASN A 206 -21.91 -12.56 11.88
CA ASN A 206 -21.21 -13.84 11.76
C ASN A 206 -20.68 -14.13 10.35
N GLY A 207 -21.33 -13.61 9.30
CA GLY A 207 -20.87 -13.81 7.92
C GLY A 207 -19.63 -13.00 7.49
N TYR A 208 -19.29 -11.90 8.18
CA TYR A 208 -18.32 -10.90 7.69
C TYR A 208 -16.89 -11.18 8.16
N ILE A 209 -16.65 -11.44 9.45
CA ILE A 209 -15.31 -11.61 10.04
C ILE A 209 -15.00 -13.02 10.58
N ASN A 210 -15.93 -13.97 10.47
CA ASN A 210 -15.73 -15.33 10.99
C ASN A 210 -15.36 -16.34 9.91
N LYS A 211 -14.84 -15.89 8.76
CA LYS A 211 -14.23 -16.84 7.85
C LYS A 211 -12.98 -17.39 8.51
N THR A 212 -12.70 -18.66 8.31
CA THR A 212 -11.35 -19.17 8.54
C THR A 212 -10.39 -18.50 7.54
N VAL A 213 -9.10 -18.43 7.86
CA VAL A 213 -8.10 -17.93 6.89
C VAL A 213 -8.16 -18.74 5.60
N LYS A 214 -8.34 -20.06 5.69
CA LYS A 214 -8.51 -20.95 4.53
C LYS A 214 -9.68 -20.56 3.63
N GLU A 215 -10.84 -20.29 4.20
CA GLU A 215 -12.02 -19.86 3.45
C GLU A 215 -11.81 -18.49 2.80
N ALA A 216 -11.21 -17.54 3.52
CA ALA A 216 -10.89 -16.22 3.00
C ALA A 216 -9.95 -16.33 1.78
N LEU A 217 -8.88 -17.10 1.92
CA LEU A 217 -7.94 -17.37 0.83
C LEU A 217 -8.62 -18.09 -0.34
N THR A 218 -9.45 -19.10 -0.09
CA THR A 218 -10.17 -19.84 -1.13
C THR A 218 -11.06 -18.92 -1.96
N ILE A 219 -11.80 -18.02 -1.31
CA ILE A 219 -12.62 -17.02 -2.00
C ILE A 219 -11.74 -16.08 -2.81
N LYS A 220 -10.67 -15.54 -2.21
CA LYS A 220 -9.89 -14.48 -2.84
C LYS A 220 -9.01 -14.96 -3.99
N TYR A 221 -8.37 -16.12 -3.82
CA TYR A 221 -7.68 -16.80 -4.92
C TYR A 221 -8.66 -17.21 -6.03
N GLY A 222 -9.86 -17.68 -5.68
CA GLY A 222 -10.91 -17.97 -6.67
C GLY A 222 -11.31 -16.74 -7.48
N GLN A 223 -11.42 -15.56 -6.84
CA GLN A 223 -11.65 -14.29 -7.51
C GLN A 223 -10.49 -13.91 -8.43
N MET A 224 -9.24 -13.98 -7.94
CA MET A 224 -8.06 -13.66 -8.76
C MET A 224 -7.98 -14.55 -9.99
N VAL A 225 -8.12 -15.88 -9.82
CA VAL A 225 -8.13 -16.81 -10.95
C VAL A 225 -9.29 -16.49 -11.89
N THR A 226 -10.51 -16.27 -11.40
CA THR A 226 -11.65 -15.92 -12.25
C THR A 226 -11.40 -14.64 -13.06
N THR A 227 -10.84 -13.61 -12.43
CA THR A 227 -10.45 -12.35 -13.10
C THR A 227 -9.40 -12.60 -14.17
N LEU A 228 -8.31 -13.29 -13.83
CA LEU A 228 -7.22 -13.56 -14.77
C LEU A 228 -7.74 -14.38 -15.96
N ASN A 229 -8.53 -15.42 -15.72
CA ASN A 229 -9.14 -16.23 -16.78
C ASN A 229 -10.11 -15.39 -17.63
N GLY A 230 -10.94 -14.56 -17.00
CA GLY A 230 -11.97 -13.79 -17.70
C GLY A 230 -11.41 -12.72 -18.63
N TYR A 231 -10.29 -12.09 -18.28
CA TYR A 231 -9.76 -10.92 -18.99
C TYR A 231 -8.43 -11.18 -19.69
N VAL A 232 -7.53 -12.00 -19.13
CA VAL A 232 -6.24 -12.29 -19.77
C VAL A 232 -6.39 -13.33 -20.88
N GLU A 233 -7.24 -14.35 -20.71
CA GLU A 233 -7.53 -15.32 -21.78
C GLU A 233 -8.17 -14.67 -22.99
N GLY A 234 -9.15 -13.80 -22.76
CA GLY A 234 -9.84 -13.08 -23.82
C GLY A 234 -8.92 -12.16 -24.63
N GLU A 235 -7.93 -11.54 -23.99
CA GLU A 235 -7.02 -10.57 -24.63
C GLU A 235 -5.77 -11.20 -25.27
N THR A 236 -5.24 -12.28 -24.71
CA THR A 236 -3.95 -12.86 -25.13
C THR A 236 -4.06 -14.24 -25.79
N GLY A 237 -5.23 -14.89 -25.69
CA GLY A 237 -5.38 -16.31 -26.02
C GLY A 237 -4.66 -17.25 -25.04
N ILE A 238 -4.11 -16.71 -23.94
CA ILE A 238 -3.53 -17.48 -22.84
C ILE A 238 -4.64 -17.73 -21.84
N THR A 239 -5.25 -18.90 -21.87
CA THR A 239 -6.09 -19.38 -20.78
C THR A 239 -5.20 -19.41 -19.53
N VAL A 240 -5.35 -18.44 -18.64
CA VAL A 240 -5.32 -18.80 -17.22
C VAL A 240 -6.60 -19.59 -17.09
N GLY A 241 -6.49 -20.83 -16.71
CA GLY A 241 -7.61 -21.63 -16.25
C GLY A 241 -7.03 -22.45 -15.14
N ASN A 242 -7.69 -23.51 -14.74
CA ASN A 242 -6.84 -24.67 -14.47
C ASN A 242 -6.20 -25.05 -15.82
N VAL A 243 -5.08 -24.45 -16.22
CA VAL A 243 -4.51 -24.66 -17.57
C VAL A 243 -3.12 -25.24 -17.45
N GLY A 244 -2.96 -26.41 -18.09
CA GLY A 244 -1.71 -27.14 -18.14
C GLY A 244 -1.34 -27.93 -16.90
N GLY A 245 -2.13 -27.85 -15.82
CA GLY A 245 -1.77 -28.37 -14.50
C GLY A 245 -1.36 -27.28 -13.51
N GLU A 246 -1.32 -26.00 -13.94
CA GLU A 246 -1.03 -24.87 -13.07
C GLU A 246 -2.22 -24.63 -12.12
N THR A 247 -2.05 -24.91 -10.82
CA THR A 247 -3.11 -24.84 -9.80
C THR A 247 -2.69 -23.95 -8.63
N ILE A 248 -3.66 -23.29 -8.01
CA ILE A 248 -3.50 -22.76 -6.65
C ILE A 248 -4.23 -23.71 -5.72
N ALA A 249 -3.48 -24.45 -4.92
CA ALA A 249 -4.02 -25.37 -3.93
C ALA A 249 -3.96 -24.73 -2.53
N ILE A 250 -5.07 -24.79 -1.81
CA ILE A 250 -5.16 -24.30 -0.43
C ILE A 250 -5.55 -25.50 0.43
N THR A 251 -4.62 -25.95 1.26
CA THR A 251 -4.72 -27.21 2.00
C THR A 251 -4.48 -26.99 3.48
N ASP A 252 -4.96 -27.93 4.29
CA ASP A 252 -4.63 -27.96 5.71
C ASP A 252 -3.25 -28.58 5.89
N GLY A 253 -2.40 -27.89 6.65
CA GLY A 253 -1.07 -28.32 7.06
C GLY A 253 -1.10 -28.97 8.45
N ALA A 254 -0.05 -28.71 9.23
CA ALA A 254 0.09 -29.24 10.57
C ALA A 254 -1.01 -28.70 11.51
N ALA A 255 -1.50 -29.57 12.40
CA ALA A 255 -2.38 -29.15 13.48
C ALA A 255 -1.58 -28.41 14.56
N VAL A 256 -2.10 -27.27 15.00
CA VAL A 256 -1.58 -26.45 16.08
C VAL A 256 -2.74 -26.12 17.00
N GLY A 257 -2.81 -26.81 18.15
CA GLY A 257 -3.98 -26.74 19.01
C GLY A 257 -5.23 -27.30 18.32
N ASP A 258 -6.27 -26.48 18.21
CA ASP A 258 -7.50 -26.76 17.47
C ASP A 258 -7.54 -26.13 16.06
N LEU A 259 -6.47 -25.43 15.66
CA LEU A 259 -6.30 -24.88 14.33
C LEU A 259 -5.42 -25.79 13.47
N THR A 260 -5.50 -25.61 12.16
CA THR A 260 -4.54 -26.16 11.21
C THR A 260 -3.87 -25.00 10.48
N THR A 261 -2.54 -25.08 10.31
CA THR A 261 -1.82 -24.15 9.44
C THR A 261 -2.41 -24.22 8.04
N VAL A 262 -2.67 -23.07 7.42
CA VAL A 262 -3.10 -23.03 6.03
C VAL A 262 -1.87 -23.02 5.12
N VAL A 263 -1.82 -23.96 4.19
CA VAL A 263 -0.75 -24.08 3.20
C VAL A 263 -1.29 -23.69 1.84
N VAL A 264 -0.74 -22.63 1.27
CA VAL A 264 -0.97 -22.22 -0.12
C VAL A 264 0.16 -22.76 -0.99
N THR A 265 -0.19 -23.44 -2.07
CA THR A 265 0.76 -23.89 -3.09
C THR A 265 0.33 -23.31 -4.43
N ILE A 266 1.17 -22.44 -4.99
CA ILE A 266 0.99 -21.84 -6.30
C ILE A 266 1.88 -22.59 -7.29
N ASP A 267 1.31 -22.98 -8.43
CA ASP A 267 2.10 -23.53 -9.52
C ASP A 267 3.32 -22.66 -9.85
N PRO A 268 4.53 -23.23 -10.01
CA PRO A 268 5.74 -22.46 -10.24
C PRO A 268 5.70 -21.53 -11.46
N THR A 269 5.02 -21.94 -12.54
CA THR A 269 4.91 -21.14 -13.76
C THR A 269 3.96 -19.96 -13.55
N LEU A 270 2.83 -20.18 -12.88
CA LEU A 270 1.94 -19.09 -12.48
C LEU A 270 2.63 -18.13 -11.50
N LYS A 271 3.34 -18.68 -10.51
CA LYS A 271 4.09 -17.87 -9.53
C LYS A 271 5.11 -16.99 -10.22
N ALA A 272 5.90 -17.53 -11.16
CA ALA A 272 6.87 -16.75 -11.92
C ALA A 272 6.22 -15.59 -12.71
N LYS A 273 5.03 -15.79 -13.28
CA LYS A 273 4.28 -14.72 -13.97
C LYS A 273 3.80 -13.63 -12.99
N LEU A 274 3.29 -14.02 -11.81
CA LEU A 274 2.86 -13.07 -10.77
C LEU A 274 4.05 -12.32 -10.17
N ASP A 275 5.18 -12.99 -9.99
CA ASP A 275 6.43 -12.39 -9.55
C ASP A 275 6.92 -11.36 -10.57
N ALA A 276 6.83 -11.68 -11.88
CA ALA A 276 7.27 -10.83 -12.97
C ALA A 276 6.54 -9.49 -13.09
N VAL A 277 5.37 -9.37 -12.47
CA VAL A 277 4.56 -8.15 -12.47
C VAL A 277 4.52 -7.48 -11.10
N SER A 278 5.37 -7.89 -10.16
CA SER A 278 5.46 -7.35 -8.80
C SER A 278 6.80 -6.64 -8.62
N ALA A 279 6.82 -5.30 -8.66
CA ALA A 279 8.05 -4.49 -8.62
C ALA A 279 8.92 -4.72 -7.38
N VAL A 280 8.30 -5.13 -6.25
CA VAL A 280 9.03 -5.50 -5.02
C VAL A 280 10.06 -6.61 -5.22
N ASN A 281 9.93 -7.43 -6.26
CA ASN A 281 10.87 -8.51 -6.58
C ASN A 281 12.10 -8.04 -7.38
N TYR A 282 12.18 -6.74 -7.71
CA TYR A 282 13.20 -6.18 -8.60
C TYR A 282 13.92 -4.97 -7.98
N PRO A 283 14.52 -5.11 -6.77
CA PRO A 283 15.25 -4.02 -6.14
C PRO A 283 16.42 -3.49 -6.99
N GLU A 284 16.97 -4.31 -7.89
CA GLU A 284 18.03 -3.90 -8.81
C GLU A 284 17.63 -2.78 -9.77
N TYR A 285 16.33 -2.59 -10.04
CA TYR A 285 15.83 -1.50 -10.89
C TYR A 285 15.35 -0.28 -10.09
N LEU A 286 15.66 -0.24 -8.79
CA LEU A 286 15.24 0.82 -7.86
C LEU A 286 16.44 1.53 -7.21
N VAL A 287 17.63 1.37 -7.77
CA VAL A 287 18.89 1.84 -7.16
C VAL A 287 19.29 3.25 -7.55
N ASP A 288 18.81 3.74 -8.70
CA ASP A 288 19.21 5.04 -9.25
C ASP A 288 18.47 6.21 -8.59
N GLU A 289 17.22 6.00 -8.16
CA GLU A 289 16.40 7.01 -7.52
C GLU A 289 16.51 6.99 -5.99
N SER A 290 16.29 8.14 -5.37
CA SER A 290 16.11 8.20 -3.91
C SER A 290 14.67 7.82 -3.54
N ILE A 291 14.48 6.83 -2.67
CA ILE A 291 13.13 6.34 -2.30
C ILE A 291 12.89 6.49 -0.80
N LEU A 292 11.78 7.11 -0.42
CA LEU A 292 11.32 7.23 0.95
C LEU A 292 10.05 6.39 1.17
N PHE A 293 10.13 5.43 2.08
CA PHE A 293 8.98 4.62 2.52
C PHE A 293 8.43 5.16 3.85
N GLN A 294 7.18 5.62 3.87
CA GLN A 294 6.53 6.15 5.06
C GLN A 294 5.32 5.31 5.46
N PHE A 295 5.32 4.66 6.62
CA PHE A 295 4.28 3.69 6.98
C PHE A 295 4.02 3.64 8.50
N SER A 296 2.86 3.13 8.89
CA SER A 296 2.54 2.91 10.30
C SER A 296 3.04 1.56 10.79
N ASP A 297 3.37 1.49 12.07
CA ASP A 297 3.52 0.24 12.83
C ASP A 297 2.25 -0.65 12.91
N ARG A 298 1.10 -0.19 12.40
CA ARG A 298 -0.22 -0.86 12.54
C ARG A 298 -0.97 -1.03 11.22
N ASP A 299 -0.37 -0.61 10.12
CA ASP A 299 -1.03 -0.63 8.82
C ASP A 299 -0.83 -1.99 8.16
N TYR A 300 -1.84 -2.86 8.20
CA TYR A 300 -1.76 -4.18 7.56
C TYR A 300 -1.74 -4.12 6.03
N TYR A 301 -2.02 -2.96 5.41
CA TYR A 301 -1.83 -2.78 3.98
C TYR A 301 -0.37 -2.48 3.62
N SER A 302 0.41 -1.97 4.58
CA SER A 302 1.80 -1.53 4.39
C SER A 302 2.62 -1.86 5.62
N TRP A 303 2.80 -3.15 5.90
CA TRP A 303 3.42 -3.57 7.15
C TRP A 303 4.92 -3.21 7.20
N PRO A 304 5.47 -2.97 8.41
CA PRO A 304 6.86 -2.54 8.58
C PRO A 304 7.90 -3.43 7.91
N GLU A 305 7.73 -4.74 8.01
CA GLU A 305 8.71 -5.72 7.52
C GLU A 305 8.86 -5.66 6.00
N LEU A 306 7.78 -5.36 5.27
CA LEU A 306 7.82 -5.20 3.82
C LEU A 306 8.59 -3.94 3.41
N ASN A 307 8.26 -2.81 4.05
CA ASN A 307 8.88 -1.53 3.72
C ASN A 307 10.35 -1.48 4.13
N GLU A 308 10.67 -1.96 5.33
CA GLU A 308 12.05 -2.02 5.83
C GLU A 308 12.87 -3.06 5.07
N GLY A 309 12.27 -4.20 4.71
CA GLY A 309 12.90 -5.23 3.91
C GLY A 309 13.28 -4.75 2.50
N LEU A 310 12.34 -4.16 1.76
CA LEU A 310 12.63 -3.63 0.43
C LEU A 310 13.67 -2.51 0.47
N ARG A 311 13.60 -1.61 1.46
CA ARG A 311 14.65 -0.60 1.70
C ARG A 311 16.02 -1.24 1.85
N ASP A 312 16.13 -2.29 2.67
CA ASP A 312 17.39 -2.97 2.93
C ASP A 312 17.93 -3.69 1.68
N GLU A 313 17.04 -4.29 0.88
CA GLU A 313 17.41 -4.92 -0.39
C GLU A 313 17.94 -3.89 -1.41
N ILE A 314 17.29 -2.73 -1.55
CA ILE A 314 17.76 -1.64 -2.43
C ILE A 314 19.13 -1.13 -1.97
N ASN A 315 19.29 -0.85 -0.67
CA ASN A 315 20.55 -0.33 -0.14
C ASN A 315 21.69 -1.36 -0.20
N ALA A 316 21.39 -2.66 -0.18
CA ALA A 316 22.38 -3.71 -0.38
C ALA A 316 22.94 -3.75 -1.82
N LEU A 317 22.25 -3.11 -2.76
CA LEU A 317 22.64 -2.94 -4.17
C LEU A 317 23.19 -1.53 -4.44
N ASP A 318 23.71 -0.86 -3.41
CA ASP A 318 24.24 0.52 -3.47
C ASP A 318 23.20 1.61 -3.82
N GLY A 319 21.90 1.30 -3.69
CA GLY A 319 20.81 2.28 -3.86
C GLY A 319 20.66 3.25 -2.68
N ASN A 320 19.71 4.20 -2.80
CA ASN A 320 19.44 5.21 -1.78
C ASN A 320 17.97 5.18 -1.29
N ALA A 321 17.65 4.20 -0.45
CA ALA A 321 16.34 4.04 0.15
C ALA A 321 16.33 4.36 1.67
N HIS A 322 15.25 5.00 2.12
CA HIS A 322 15.00 5.37 3.51
C HIS A 322 13.61 4.93 3.96
N SER A 323 13.43 4.79 5.27
CA SER A 323 12.10 4.57 5.84
C SER A 323 11.82 5.44 7.05
N VAL A 324 10.55 5.83 7.18
CA VAL A 324 9.99 6.54 8.35
C VAL A 324 8.78 5.76 8.84
N LYS A 325 8.95 5.12 10.00
CA LYS A 325 7.87 4.42 10.70
C LYS A 325 7.23 5.33 11.73
N TYR A 326 5.91 5.51 11.66
CA TYR A 326 5.12 6.25 12.65
C TYR A 326 4.21 5.33 13.46
N ALA A 327 3.85 5.80 14.66
CA ALA A 327 3.16 4.98 15.65
C ALA A 327 1.66 5.30 15.77
N GLY A 328 0.81 4.30 15.56
CA GLY A 328 -0.64 4.39 15.85
C GLY A 328 -1.47 5.12 14.80
N HIS A 329 -0.99 5.21 13.57
CA HIS A 329 -1.74 5.78 12.46
C HIS A 329 -2.46 4.67 11.70
N THR A 330 -3.61 5.03 11.16
CA THR A 330 -4.35 4.17 10.25
C THR A 330 -3.77 4.26 8.85
N HIS A 331 -4.21 3.38 7.97
CA HIS A 331 -3.94 3.49 6.53
C HIS A 331 -4.38 4.84 5.93
N GLU A 332 -5.26 5.61 6.59
CA GLU A 332 -5.62 6.97 6.13
C GLU A 332 -4.65 8.06 6.63
N LEU A 333 -3.45 7.69 7.08
CA LEU A 333 -2.42 8.60 7.60
C LEU A 333 -2.89 9.47 8.77
N LYS A 334 -3.93 9.04 9.49
CA LYS A 334 -4.51 9.73 10.63
C LYS A 334 -4.30 8.91 11.88
N LEU A 335 -4.25 9.57 13.04
CA LEU A 335 -4.39 8.86 14.31
C LEU A 335 -5.78 8.27 14.41
N SER A 336 -5.86 7.00 14.81
CA SER A 336 -7.16 6.41 15.11
C SER A 336 -7.80 7.12 16.31
N THR A 337 -9.12 7.25 16.26
CA THR A 337 -9.92 7.70 17.41
C THR A 337 -10.10 6.60 18.45
N ARG A 338 -9.72 5.36 18.14
CA ARG A 338 -9.85 4.21 19.02
C ARG A 338 -8.61 4.05 19.90
N ALA A 339 -8.79 4.06 21.22
CA ALA A 339 -7.66 3.99 22.15
C ALA A 339 -6.94 2.63 22.15
N TRP A 340 -7.60 1.54 21.75
CA TRP A 340 -6.94 0.25 21.54
C TRP A 340 -5.96 0.29 20.36
N TYR A 341 -6.26 1.07 19.31
CA TYR A 341 -5.43 1.20 18.10
C TYR A 341 -4.40 2.34 18.23
N ARG A 342 -4.57 3.29 19.15
CA ARG A 342 -3.69 4.46 19.29
C ARG A 342 -2.71 4.32 20.46
N ASN A 343 -1.44 4.65 20.24
CA ASN A 343 -0.45 4.74 21.32
C ASN A 343 -0.72 6.00 22.15
N ALA A 344 -0.51 5.91 23.46
CA ALA A 344 -0.45 7.08 24.30
C ALA A 344 0.72 7.96 23.81
N GLY A 345 0.45 9.22 23.47
CA GLY A 345 1.46 10.16 22.96
C GLY A 345 1.71 10.14 21.46
N ALA A 346 0.97 9.35 20.67
CA ALA A 346 1.02 9.43 19.23
C ALA A 346 0.59 10.82 18.73
N VAL A 347 1.35 11.40 17.80
CA VAL A 347 1.09 12.72 17.20
C VAL A 347 0.76 12.59 15.72
N VAL A 348 -0.06 13.50 15.20
CA VAL A 348 -0.46 13.50 13.79
C VAL A 348 0.80 13.73 12.93
N SER A 349 0.94 12.93 11.88
CA SER A 349 2.14 12.82 11.01
C SER A 349 2.42 14.09 10.18
N THR A 350 1.60 15.15 10.29
CA THR A 350 1.73 16.38 9.48
C THR A 350 3.07 17.12 9.66
N SER A 351 3.90 16.75 10.64
CA SER A 351 5.27 17.25 10.78
C SER A 351 6.30 16.56 9.87
N LEU A 352 5.89 15.56 9.07
CA LEU A 352 6.74 14.78 8.17
C LEU A 352 6.66 15.22 6.69
N PHE A 353 5.89 16.28 6.40
CA PHE A 353 5.79 16.77 5.03
C PHE A 353 7.11 17.39 4.52
N PRO A 354 7.37 17.30 3.21
CA PRO A 354 8.64 17.70 2.63
C PRO A 354 9.07 19.12 2.97
N THR A 355 10.36 19.27 3.22
CA THR A 355 11.07 20.51 2.90
C THR A 355 11.35 20.53 1.40
N ALA A 356 11.49 21.72 0.80
CA ALA A 356 11.69 21.96 -0.64
C ALA A 356 12.91 21.25 -1.31
N ASP A 357 13.64 20.42 -0.57
CA ASP A 357 14.82 19.69 -1.02
C ASP A 357 14.64 18.17 -0.80
N LEU A 358 13.93 17.52 -1.74
CA LEU A 358 13.84 16.06 -1.82
C LEU A 358 15.18 15.38 -2.13
N ASN A 359 16.10 16.11 -2.78
CA ASN A 359 17.44 15.62 -3.10
C ASN A 359 18.37 15.63 -1.87
N GLY A 360 17.95 16.25 -0.75
CA GLY A 360 18.75 16.53 0.44
C GLY A 360 18.09 16.11 1.78
N TYR A 361 17.29 15.04 1.80
CA TYR A 361 16.63 14.50 3.02
C TYR A 361 17.60 14.09 4.16
N THR A 362 18.90 14.27 3.97
CA THR A 362 19.98 14.25 4.97
C THR A 362 19.97 15.43 5.96
N THR A 363 18.99 16.33 5.99
CA THR A 363 18.95 17.38 7.05
C THR A 363 17.84 17.28 8.08
N ALA A 364 16.78 16.50 7.84
CA ALA A 364 15.76 16.22 8.86
C ALA A 364 16.02 14.91 9.62
N ILE A 365 16.57 13.89 8.93
CA ILE A 365 16.83 12.57 9.51
C ILE A 365 18.24 12.50 10.15
N ASP A 366 19.22 13.21 9.59
CA ASP A 366 20.62 13.23 10.07
C ASP A 366 20.88 14.21 11.23
N ARG A 367 19.86 15.02 11.60
CA ARG A 367 19.93 15.93 12.76
C ARG A 367 19.49 15.30 14.08
N GLY A 368 19.26 13.99 14.13
CA GLY A 368 18.89 13.33 15.37
C GLY A 368 17.66 13.99 16.00
N VAL A 369 16.63 14.28 15.19
CA VAL A 369 15.28 14.51 15.71
C VAL A 369 14.83 13.18 16.30
N THR A 370 15.31 12.94 17.52
CA THR A 370 14.58 12.17 18.50
C THR A 370 13.22 12.83 18.53
N LEU A 371 12.17 12.14 18.10
CA LEU A 371 10.79 12.58 18.32
C LEU A 371 10.65 12.75 19.84
N ALA A 372 10.88 13.98 20.31
CA ALA A 372 10.86 14.28 21.71
C ALA A 372 9.41 14.11 22.17
N SER A 373 9.19 13.08 22.98
CA SER A 373 8.05 12.94 23.86
C SER A 373 8.05 14.04 24.91
N THR A 374 8.05 15.32 24.55
CA THR A 374 7.85 16.43 25.50
C THR A 374 7.29 17.64 24.79
N GLY A 375 5.99 17.86 24.95
CA GLY A 375 5.28 19.02 24.50
C GLY A 375 4.00 19.21 25.30
N THR A 376 4.14 19.27 26.62
CA THR A 376 3.14 19.92 27.47
C THR A 376 2.96 21.36 27.00
N PHE A 377 1.76 21.73 26.56
CA PHE A 377 1.32 23.13 26.48
C PHE A 377 0.05 23.30 27.33
N PRO A 378 -0.16 24.50 27.88
CA PRO A 378 -0.73 24.70 29.20
C PRO A 378 -2.23 24.47 29.24
N ALA A 379 -2.70 24.08 30.41
CA ALA A 379 -4.10 24.12 30.76
C ALA A 379 -4.66 25.53 30.53
N SER A 380 -5.71 25.60 29.73
CA SER A 380 -6.81 26.56 29.90
C SER A 380 -8.10 25.88 29.46
#